data_AF-A0A843JIW4-F1
#
_entry.id   AF-A0A843JIW4-F1
#
_cell.length_a   1.000
_cell.length_b   1.000
_cell.length_c   1.000
_cell.angle_alpha   90.00
_cell.angle_beta   90.00
_cell.angle_gamma   90.00
#
_symmetry.space_group_name_H-M   'P 1'
#
loop_
_entity.id
_entity.type
_entity.pdbx_description
1 polymer ?
#
loop_
_entity_poly.entity_id
_entity_poly.type
_entity_poly.pdbx_seq_one_letter_code
_entity_poly.pdbx_strand_id
1 'polypeptide(L)' 'MELDSNEVVKKIEEYREDYSCSQATLMGICEVAGMPTEELALLAKGFSGGIGGTFSEGTCGAVTGAV' A
#
# COMPACT_ATOMS: atom_id res chain seq x y z
N MET A 1 9.72 15.80 0.26
CA MET A 1 8.59 15.67 1.19
C MET A 1 9.07 14.78 2.32
N GLU A 2 8.98 15.20 3.56
CA GLU A 2 9.33 14.37 4.71
C GLU A 2 8.03 13.79 5.25
N LEU A 3 7.91 12.46 5.28
CA LEU A 3 6.72 11.75 5.77
C LEU A 3 7.01 11.26 7.18
N ASP A 4 6.10 11.51 8.13
CA ASP A 4 6.21 10.92 9.47
C ASP A 4 6.01 9.41 9.36
N SER A 5 7.07 8.65 9.63
CA SER A 5 7.05 7.20 9.51
C SER A 5 6.09 6.53 10.49
N ASN A 6 5.86 7.11 11.66
CA ASN A 6 4.90 6.56 12.64
C ASN A 6 3.47 6.77 12.15
N GLU A 7 3.18 7.93 11.56
CA GLU A 7 1.86 8.22 10.99
C GLU A 7 1.58 7.31 9.79
N VAL A 8 2.57 7.12 8.91
CA VAL A 8 2.47 6.19 7.78
C VAL A 8 2.18 4.77 8.26
N VAL A 9 2.95 4.26 9.22
CA VAL A 9 2.73 2.90 9.76
C VAL A 9 1.32 2.77 10.34
N LYS A 10 0.87 3.74 11.14
CA LYS A 10 -0.48 3.74 11.69
C LYS A 10 -1.56 3.68 10.61
N LYS A 11 -1.44 4.49 9.56
CA LYS A 11 -2.40 4.48 8.44
C LYS A 11 -2.38 3.19 7.64
N ILE A 12 -1.20 2.60 7.43
CA ILE A 12 -1.09 1.29 6.79
C ILE A 12 -1.81 0.23 7.62
N GLU A 13 -1.65 0.22 8.95
CA GLU A 13 -2.34 -0.72 9.84
C GLU A 13 -3.86 -0.54 9.80
N GLU A 14 -4.37 0.70 9.85
CA GLU A 14 -5.80 1.02 9.71
C GLU A 14 -6.38 0.46 8.40
N TYR A 15 -5.73 0.71 7.25
CA TYR A 15 -6.22 0.20 5.96
C TYR A 15 -6.06 -1.31 5.78
N ARG A 16 -5.16 -1.95 6.52
CA ARG A 16 -4.89 -3.38 6.34
C ARG A 16 -6.06 -4.26 6.77
N GLU A 17 -6.97 -3.74 7.59
CA GLU A 17 -8.18 -4.44 8.03
C GLU A 17 -9.12 -4.74 6.85
N ASP A 18 -9.27 -3.82 5.91
CA ASP A 18 -10.22 -3.92 4.80
C ASP A 18 -9.57 -4.13 3.43
N TYR A 19 -8.29 -3.80 3.29
CA TYR A 19 -7.58 -3.77 2.01
C TYR A 19 -6.38 -4.73 1.97
N SER A 20 -5.96 -5.11 0.77
CA SER A 20 -4.76 -5.92 0.57
C SER A 20 -3.49 -5.21 1.08
N CYS A 21 -2.39 -5.96 1.25
CA CYS A 21 -1.13 -5.38 1.72
C CYS A 21 -0.59 -4.29 0.79
N SER A 22 -0.69 -4.46 -0.53
CA SER A 22 -0.27 -3.45 -1.51
C SER A 22 -1.13 -2.20 -1.45
N GLN A 23 -2.46 -2.36 -1.32
CA GLN A 23 -3.39 -1.26 -1.17
C GLN A 23 -3.16 -0.48 0.12
N ALA A 24 -3.08 -1.17 1.26
CA ALA A 24 -2.89 -0.53 2.56
C ALA A 24 -1.59 0.28 2.60
N THR A 25 -0.50 -0.26 2.04
CA THR A 25 0.78 0.47 1.94
C THR A 25 0.65 1.74 1.12
N LEU A 26 0.11 1.66 -0.09
CA LEU A 26 -0.08 2.81 -0.96
C LEU A 26 -1.00 3.86 -0.31
N MET A 27 -2.16 3.43 0.21
CA MET A 27 -3.16 4.33 0.79
C MET A 27 -2.61 5.05 2.03
N GLY A 28 -1.88 4.34 2.91
CA GLY A 28 -1.28 4.96 4.09
C GLY A 28 -0.22 6.01 3.74
N ILE A 29 0.61 5.74 2.72
CA ILE A 29 1.59 6.73 2.23
C ILE A 29 0.86 7.93 1.59
N CYS A 30 -0.12 7.68 0.72
CA CYS A 30 -0.86 8.72 0.02
C CYS A 30 -1.63 9.62 0.99
N GLU A 31 -2.26 9.06 2.03
CA GLU A 31 -2.99 9.88 3.02
C GLU A 31 -2.06 10.82 3.77
N VAL A 32 -0.92 10.34 4.27
CA VAL A 32 0.07 11.18 4.95
C VAL A 32 0.72 12.20 4.00
N ALA A 33 0.87 11.83 2.72
CA ALA A 33 1.36 12.73 1.68
C ALA A 33 0.31 13.74 1.17
N GLY A 34 -0.95 13.66 1.62
CA GLY A 34 -2.04 14.50 1.13
C GLY A 34 -2.45 14.22 -0.33
N MET A 35 -2.27 12.98 -0.79
CA MET A 35 -2.61 12.51 -2.14
C MET A 35 -3.96 11.76 -2.15
N PRO A 36 -4.67 11.74 -3.29
CA PRO A 36 -5.91 10.95 -3.43
C PRO A 36 -5.66 9.45 -3.22
N THR A 37 -6.51 8.78 -2.43
CA THR A 37 -6.32 7.38 -2.03
C THR A 37 -7.16 6.38 -2.83
N GLU A 38 -8.40 6.72 -3.21
CA GLU A 38 -9.36 5.77 -3.80
C GLU A 38 -8.95 5.27 -5.20
N GLU A 39 -8.61 6.15 -6.14
CA GLU A 39 -8.26 5.74 -7.50
C GLU A 39 -6.93 4.97 -7.54
N LEU A 40 -5.97 5.36 -6.71
CA LEU A 40 -4.66 4.71 -6.64
C LEU A 40 -4.77 3.33 -5.99
N ALA A 41 -5.67 3.14 -5.02
CA ALA A 41 -5.92 1.83 -4.40
C ALA A 41 -6.38 0.77 -5.41
N LEU A 42 -7.05 1.16 -6.51
CA LEU A 42 -7.44 0.22 -7.57
C LEU A 42 -6.22 -0.33 -8.32
N LEU A 43 -5.19 0.50 -8.54
CA LEU A 43 -3.93 0.07 -9.17
C LEU A 43 -3.18 -0.90 -8.25
N ALA A 44 -3.07 -0.54 -6.97
CA ALA A 44 -2.35 -1.35 -5.99
C ALA A 44 -3.01 -2.72 -5.76
N LYS A 45 -4.32 -2.86 -5.97
CA LYS A 45 -5.04 -4.14 -5.87
C LYS A 45 -4.42 -5.23 -6.75
N GLY A 46 -3.91 -4.87 -7.93
CA GLY A 46 -3.27 -5.80 -8.87
C GLY A 46 -1.99 -6.47 -8.32
N PHE A 47 -1.39 -5.92 -7.26
CA PHE A 47 -0.19 -6.47 -6.62
C PHE A 47 -0.50 -7.32 -5.37
N SER A 48 -1.78 -7.59 -5.11
CA SER A 48 -2.19 -8.46 -4.00
C SER A 48 -1.59 -9.86 -4.18
N GLY A 49 -0.84 -10.33 -3.19
CA GLY A 49 -0.12 -11.61 -3.30
C GLY A 49 1.14 -11.54 -4.17
N GLY A 50 1.73 -10.36 -4.34
CA GLY A 50 2.95 -10.17 -5.13
C GLY A 50 2.69 -9.87 -6.61
N ILE A 51 3.68 -9.33 -7.31
CA ILE A 51 3.55 -8.95 -8.74
C ILE A 51 3.13 -10.17 -9.56
N GLY A 52 1.97 -10.08 -10.22
CA GLY A 52 1.43 -11.19 -11.02
C GLY A 52 0.92 -12.37 -10.21
N GLY A 53 0.71 -12.23 -8.89
CA GLY A 53 0.24 -13.31 -8.02
C GLY A 53 1.30 -14.39 -7.79
N THR A 54 2.57 -14.00 -7.72
CA THR A 54 3.71 -14.92 -7.48
C THR A 54 3.84 -15.39 -6.03
N PHE A 55 3.13 -14.76 -5.10
CA PHE A 55 3.19 -15.00 -3.66
C PHE A 55 4.63 -14.97 -3.15
N SER A 56 5.08 -16.06 -2.53
CA SER A 56 6.41 -16.20 -1.92
C SER A 56 7.57 -16.21 -2.91
N GLU A 57 7.29 -16.35 -4.21
CA GLU A 57 8.31 -16.53 -5.25
C GLU A 57 8.65 -15.24 -6.02
N GLY A 58 8.04 -14.10 -5.68
CA GLY A 58 8.27 -12.83 -6.39
C GLY A 58 8.25 -11.59 -5.50
N THR A 59 8.21 -10.42 -6.13
CA THR A 59 8.26 -9.14 -5.40
C THR A 59 7.00 -8.94 -4.58
N CYS A 60 7.19 -8.65 -3.29
CA CYS A 60 6.11 -8.42 -2.35
C CYS A 60 5.18 -7.29 -2.81
N GLY A 61 3.88 -7.51 -2.71
CA GLY A 61 2.86 -6.53 -3.06
C GLY A 61 2.96 -5.24 -2.23
N ALA A 62 3.24 -5.36 -0.93
CA ALA A 62 3.41 -4.19 -0.06
C ALA A 62 4.58 -3.31 -0.51
N VAL A 63 5.72 -3.93 -0.84
CA VAL A 63 6.89 -3.19 -1.36
C VAL A 63 6.57 -2.55 -2.70
N THR A 64 5.85 -3.26 -3.58
CA THR A 64 5.43 -2.72 -4.88
C THR A 64 4.46 -1.55 -4.74
N GLY A 65 3.53 -1.60 -3.78
CA GLY A 65 2.60 -0.51 -3.50
C GLY A 65 3.26 0.73 -2.87
N ALA A 66 4.50 0.62 -2.39
CA ALA A 66 5.24 1.72 -1.80
C ALA A 66 6.02 2.56 -2.84
N VAL A 67 6.17 2.09 -4.09
CA VAL A 67 7.06 2.68 -5.12
C VAL A 67 6.38 2.91 -6.46
#